data_AF-A0A174RVZ8-F1
#
_entry.id   AF-A0A174RVZ8-F1
#
_cell.length_a   1.000
_cell.length_b   1.000
_cell.length_c   1.000
_cell.angle_alpha   90.00
_cell.angle_beta   90.00
_cell.angle_gamma   90.00
#
_symmetry.space_group_name_H-M   'P 1'
#
loop_
_entity.id
_entity.type
_entity.pdbx_description
1 polymer ?
#
loop_
_entity_poly.entity_id
_entity_poly.type
_entity_poly.pdbx_seq_one_letter_code
_entity_poly.pdbx_strand_id
1 'polypeptide(L)' 'MKNVMIPEELFGKIIKYHLLDQEQEADDIRKGLEKKLDAMVNREVYSKSKTAPTKEELKN' A
#
# COMPACT_ATOMS: atom_id res chain seq x y z
N MET A 1 -5.41 -9.71 -11.95
CA MET A 1 -4.77 -9.09 -10.76
C MET A 1 -4.23 -7.73 -11.18
N LYS A 2 -4.42 -6.67 -10.37
CA LYS A 2 -3.81 -5.36 -10.67
C LYS A 2 -2.33 -5.39 -10.24
N ASN A 3 -1.45 -4.82 -11.05
CA ASN A 3 -0.04 -4.69 -10.67
C ASN A 3 0.09 -3.65 -9.54
N VAL A 4 0.77 -4.03 -8.47
CA VAL A 4 1.05 -3.16 -7.33
C VAL A 4 2.52 -2.76 -7.37
N MET A 5 2.78 -1.47 -7.52
CA MET A 5 4.15 -0.95 -7.46
C MET A 5 4.62 -0.87 -6.01
N ILE A 6 5.74 -1.51 -5.69
CA ILE A 6 6.40 -1.45 -4.37
C ILE A 6 7.72 -0.66 -4.48
N PRO A 7 8.19 -0.07 -3.38
CA PRO A 7 9.52 0.55 -3.35
C PRO A 7 10.61 -0.46 -3.70
N GLU A 8 11.63 -0.02 -4.43
CA GLU A 8 12.77 -0.85 -4.83
C GLU A 8 13.50 -1.44 -3.62
N GLU A 9 13.69 -0.64 -2.57
CA GLU A 9 14.33 -1.12 -1.33
C GLU A 9 13.57 -2.30 -0.72
N LEU A 10 12.23 -2.22 -0.67
CA LEU A 10 11.39 -3.31 -0.15
C LEU A 10 11.50 -4.55 -1.04
N PHE A 11 11.56 -4.37 -2.36
CA PHE A 11 11.78 -5.48 -3.29
C PHE A 11 13.15 -6.16 -3.08
N GLY A 12 14.21 -5.36 -2.88
CA GLY A 12 15.53 -5.89 -2.56
C GLY A 12 15.56 -6.70 -1.27
N LYS A 13 14.86 -6.25 -0.22
CA LYS A 13 14.71 -7.01 1.04
C LYS A 13 13.98 -8.34 0.83
N ILE A 14 12.91 -8.35 0.04
CA ILE A 14 12.18 -9.57 -0.32
C ILE A 14 13.09 -10.58 -1.04
N ILE A 15 13.91 -10.11 -1.99
CA ILE A 15 14.90 -10.96 -2.67
C ILE A 15 15.89 -11.54 -1.66
N LYS A 16 16.46 -10.72 -0.79
CA LYS A 16 17.42 -11.15 0.24
C LYS A 16 16.81 -12.20 1.17
N TYR A 17 15.59 -11.98 1.64
CA TYR A 17 14.89 -12.91 2.52
C TYR A 17 14.64 -14.27 1.84
N HIS A 18 14.18 -14.28 0.59
CA HIS A 18 13.79 -15.53 -0.09
C HIS A 18 14.92 -16.25 -0.84
N LEU A 19 15.94 -15.53 -1.32
CA LEU A 19 17.02 -16.13 -2.12
C LEU A 19 18.33 -16.28 -1.35
N LEU A 20 18.53 -15.52 -0.28
CA LEU A 20 19.76 -15.53 0.52
C LEU A 20 19.51 -15.94 1.99
N ASP A 21 18.29 -16.44 2.29
CA ASP A 21 17.85 -16.87 3.62
C ASP A 21 18.11 -15.85 4.74
N GLN A 22 18.05 -14.55 4.39
CA GLN A 22 18.30 -13.45 5.33
C GLN A 22 17.06 -13.17 6.18
N GLU A 23 16.78 -14.03 7.16
CA GLU A 23 15.60 -13.94 8.02
C GLU A 23 15.45 -12.61 8.76
N GLN A 24 16.55 -11.90 9.02
CA GLN A 24 16.53 -10.58 9.67
C GLN A 24 15.73 -9.53 8.89
N GLU A 25 15.54 -9.72 7.58
CA GLU A 25 14.77 -8.81 6.73
C GLU A 25 13.25 -8.99 6.91
N ALA A 26 12.78 -10.07 7.57
CA ALA A 26 11.37 -10.41 7.69
C ALA A 26 10.51 -9.32 8.34
N ASP A 27 11.01 -8.72 9.43
CA ASP A 27 10.30 -7.67 10.16
C ASP A 27 10.18 -6.39 9.32
N ASP A 28 11.23 -6.04 8.59
CA ASP A 28 11.26 -4.88 7.72
C ASP A 28 10.35 -5.06 6.50
N ILE A 29 10.33 -6.28 5.93
CA ILE A 29 9.41 -6.64 4.85
C ILE A 29 7.97 -6.52 5.32
N ARG A 30 7.64 -7.08 6.49
CA ARG A 30 6.29 -7.01 7.05
C ARG A 30 5.83 -5.57 7.23
N LYS A 31 6.61 -4.75 7.93
CA LYS A 31 6.29 -3.32 8.16
C LYS A 31 6.15 -2.55 6.84
N GLY A 32 7.02 -2.83 5.87
CA GLY A 32 7.00 -2.18 4.55
C GLY A 32 5.73 -2.51 3.76
N LEU A 33 5.30 -3.77 3.79
CA LEU A 33 4.08 -4.24 3.12
C LEU A 33 2.81 -3.74 3.82
N GLU A 34 2.76 -3.74 5.15
CA GLU A 34 1.65 -3.18 5.93
C GLU A 34 1.44 -1.70 5.60
N LYS A 35 2.52 -0.90 5.65
CA LYS A 35 2.46 0.52 5.26
C LYS A 35 1.98 0.73 3.83
N LYS A 36 2.37 -0.16 2.92
CA LYS A 36 1.92 -0.11 1.52
C LYS A 36 0.42 -0.41 1.41
N LEU A 37 -0.06 -1.42 2.13
CA LEU A 37 -1.47 -1.77 2.18
C LEU A 37 -2.31 -0.62 2.75
N ASP A 38 -1.88 -0.03 3.87
CA ASP A 38 -2.55 1.13 4.47
C ASP A 38 -2.63 2.30 3.50
N ALA A 39 -1.54 2.61 2.78
CA ALA A 39 -1.53 3.67 1.77
C ALA A 39 -2.49 3.38 0.60
N MET A 40 -2.59 2.11 0.18
CA MET A 40 -3.52 1.70 -0.87
C MET A 40 -4.98 1.80 -0.40
N VAL A 41 -5.29 1.31 0.79
CA VAL A 41 -6.63 1.40 1.40
C VAL A 41 -7.03 2.85 1.60
N ASN A 42 -6.14 3.69 2.16
CA ASN A 42 -6.40 5.12 2.33
C ASN A 42 -6.67 5.84 1.00
N ARG A 43 -5.94 5.49 -0.06
CA ARG A 43 -6.20 6.05 -1.40
C ARG A 43 -7.55 5.62 -1.96
N GLU A 44 -7.96 4.37 -1.74
CA GLU A 44 -9.28 3.88 -2.15
C GLU A 44 -10.40 4.56 -1.34
N VAL A 45 -10.21 4.72 -0.03
CA VAL A 45 -11.16 5.44 0.84
C VAL A 45 -11.27 6.90 0.40
N TYR A 46 -10.16 7.60 0.18
CA TYR A 46 -10.17 8.99 -0.28
C TYR A 46 -10.83 9.15 -1.66
N SER A 47 -10.64 8.18 -2.56
CA SER A 47 -11.29 8.17 -3.89
C SER A 47 -12.82 8.01 -3.78
N LYS A 48 -13.31 7.20 -2.82
CA LYS A 48 -14.74 7.05 -2.55
C LYS A 48 -15.31 8.29 -1.87
N SER A 49 -14.56 8.93 -0.98
CA SER A 49 -14.97 10.15 -0.28
C SER A 49 -15.06 11.38 -1.19
N LYS A 50 -14.19 11.52 -2.19
CA LYS A 50 -14.22 12.63 -3.17
C LYS A 50 -15.35 12.52 -4.21
N THR A 51 -15.91 11.33 -4.38
CA THR A 51 -17.03 11.06 -5.31
C THR A 51 -18.38 11.01 -4.60
N ALA A 52 -18.41 11.20 -3.28
CA ALA A 52 -19.65 11.56 -2.61
C ALA A 52 -20.00 13.00 -3.03
N PRO A 53 -21.15 13.24 -3.67
CA PRO A 53 -21.59 14.59 -3.96
C PRO A 53 -21.63 15.34 -2.62
N THR A 54 -20.85 16.41 -2.51
CA THR A 54 -20.92 17.32 -1.38
C THR A 54 -22.38 17.76 -1.26
N LYS A 55 -22.94 17.64 -0.05
CA LYS A 55 -24.36 17.96 0.24
C LYS A 55 -24.79 19.38 -0.18
N GLU A 56 -23.86 20.24 -0.58
CA GLU A 56 -24.14 21.56 -1.15
C GLU A 56 -24.81 21.53 -2.54
N GLU A 57 -24.81 20.41 -3.29
CA GLU A 57 -25.56 20.31 -4.56
C GLU A 57 -26.98 19.74 -4.41
N LEU A 58 -27.40 19.30 -3.22
CA LEU A 58 -28.76 18.77 -2.97
C LEU A 58 -29.79 19.85 -2.55
N LYS A 59 -29.43 21.14 -2.69
CA LYS A 59 -30.34 22.27 -2.49
C LYS A 59 -30.39 23.14 -3.74
N ASN A 60 -30.93 22.58 -4.83
CA ASN A 60 -31.53 23.34 -5.92
C ASN A 60 -33.00 22.97 -6.04
#